data_AF-A0A2G2DR95-F1
#
_entry.id   AF-A0A2G2DR95-F1
#
_cell.length_a   1.000
_cell.length_b   1.000
_cell.length_c   1.000
_cell.angle_alpha   90.00
_cell.angle_beta   90.00
_cell.angle_gamma   90.00
#
_symmetry.space_group_name_H-M   'P 1'
#
loop_
_entity.id
_entity.type
_entity.pdbx_description
1 polymer ?
#
loop_
_entity_poly.entity_id
_entity_poly.type
_entity_poly.pdbx_seq_one_letter_code
_entity_poly.pdbx_strand_id
1 'polypeptide(L)'
;MSKGYKRKYLVDASFQLSQVSVLIVANVLIILLISALLSWFYLIAWDGSTAYNHNQRIPIYIAVITALIIISTVFLSFRRSRSIAGMMKKIQVVLEDAALGILPERKLTFRKGDHFQQLATPLNDCIELLRKRPAASADAIINDLQILKKDIGAPGTDSKSLQTTISNIIQKMQ
;
A
#
# COMPACT_ATOMS: atom_id res chain seq x y z
N MET A 1 -27.57 18.26 4.83
CA MET A 1 -26.67 17.92 5.97
C MET A 1 -25.52 17.07 5.45
N SER A 2 -24.30 17.61 5.39
CA SER A 2 -23.13 16.82 4.98
C SER A 2 -22.73 15.86 6.11
N LYS A 3 -22.77 14.55 5.84
CA LYS A 3 -22.22 13.54 6.76
C LYS A 3 -20.71 13.77 6.84
N GLY A 4 -20.23 14.25 7.98
CA GLY A 4 -18.79 14.38 8.24
C GLY A 4 -18.12 13.01 8.16
N TYR A 5 -17.29 12.82 7.13
CA TYR A 5 -16.47 11.62 7.00
C TYR A 5 -15.47 11.56 8.17
N LYS A 6 -15.75 10.71 9.17
CA LYS A 6 -14.80 10.40 10.24
C LYS A 6 -13.63 9.63 9.64
N ARG A 7 -12.48 10.28 9.49
CA ARG A 7 -11.23 9.62 9.06
C ARG A 7 -10.83 8.59 10.11
N LYS A 8 -10.92 7.29 9.80
CA LYS A 8 -10.36 6.23 10.64
C LYS A 8 -8.84 6.44 10.74
N TYR A 9 -8.33 6.59 11.96
CA TYR A 9 -6.92 6.87 12.21
C TYR A 9 -6.04 5.61 12.10
N LEU A 10 -6.62 4.44 12.39
CA LEU A 10 -6.00 3.14 12.27
C LEU A 10 -6.52 2.49 10.98
N VAL A 11 -5.64 2.37 9.98
CA VAL A 11 -5.96 1.73 8.69
C VAL A 11 -5.70 0.23 8.78
N ASP A 12 -4.59 -0.13 9.44
CA ASP A 12 -4.16 -1.49 9.71
C ASP A 12 -3.40 -1.51 11.04
N ALA A 13 -4.07 -1.99 12.10
CA ALA A 13 -3.55 -1.89 13.47
C ALA A 13 -2.37 -2.84 13.69
N SER A 14 -2.36 -4.01 13.05
CA SER A 14 -1.32 -5.03 13.24
C SER A 14 0.04 -4.54 12.71
N PHE A 15 0.06 -3.99 11.50
CA PHE A 15 1.27 -3.43 10.89
C PHE A 15 1.79 -2.21 11.67
N GLN A 16 0.88 -1.30 12.05
CA GLN A 16 1.25 -0.11 12.81
C GLN A 16 1.78 -0.48 14.21
N LEU A 17 1.17 -1.44 14.90
CA LEU A 17 1.64 -1.94 16.20
C LEU A 17 3.00 -2.64 16.08
N SER A 18 3.20 -3.46 15.05
CA SER A 18 4.49 -4.12 14.82
C SER A 18 5.60 -3.08 14.60
N GLN A 19 5.37 -2.06 13.77
CA GLN A 19 6.37 -1.03 13.51
C GLN A 19 6.65 -0.15 14.74
N VAL A 20 5.60 0.19 15.50
CA VAL A 20 5.75 0.93 16.76
C VAL A 20 6.51 0.10 17.79
N SER A 21 6.25 -1.21 17.88
CA SER A 21 6.93 -2.10 18.83
C SER A 21 8.43 -2.19 18.57
N VAL A 22 8.84 -2.39 17.30
CA VAL A 22 10.26 -2.40 16.91
C VAL A 22 10.94 -1.08 17.27
N LEU A 23 10.24 0.03 17.04
CA LEU A 23 10.78 1.35 17.36
C LEU A 23 10.87 1.60 18.88
N ILE A 24 9.93 1.13 19.67
CA ILE A 24 10.00 1.18 21.14
C ILE A 24 11.22 0.38 21.62
N VAL A 25 11.38 -0.86 21.15
CA VAL A 25 12.53 -1.71 21.51
C VAL A 25 13.86 -1.04 21.15
N ALA A 26 13.97 -0.46 19.95
CA ALA A 26 15.16 0.26 19.53
C ALA A 26 15.47 1.47 20.44
N ASN A 27 14.45 2.26 20.80
CA ASN A 27 14.63 3.40 21.69
C ASN A 27 15.00 2.97 23.12
N VAL A 28 14.42 1.88 23.64
CA VAL A 28 14.80 1.32 24.94
C VAL A 28 16.28 0.91 24.95
N LEU A 29 16.75 0.25 23.89
CA LEU A 29 18.18 -0.10 23.75
C LEU A 29 19.09 1.13 23.73
N ILE A 30 18.69 2.19 23.02
CA ILE A 30 19.44 3.46 23.00
C ILE A 30 19.50 4.09 24.39
N ILE A 31 18.38 4.12 25.11
CA ILE A 31 18.34 4.65 26.48
C ILE A 31 19.26 3.84 27.39
N LEU A 32 19.18 2.51 27.35
CA LEU A 32 20.04 1.65 28.16
C LEU A 32 21.53 1.87 27.87
N LEU A 33 21.90 2.04 26.60
CA LEU A 33 23.28 2.31 26.20
C LEU A 33 23.76 3.68 26.67
N ILE A 34 22.93 4.72 26.55
CA ILE A 34 23.22 6.07 27.06
C ILE A 34 23.35 6.05 28.59
N SER A 35 22.45 5.36 29.29
CA SER A 35 22.49 5.21 30.74
C SER A 35 23.74 4.46 31.21
N ALA A 36 24.13 3.39 30.51
CA ALA A 36 25.35 2.65 30.81
C ALA A 36 26.61 3.53 30.60
N LEU A 37 26.68 4.29 29.50
CA LEU A 37 27.78 5.23 29.24
C LEU A 37 27.85 6.34 30.30
N LEU A 38 26.71 6.93 30.67
CA LEU A 38 26.63 7.94 31.73
C LEU A 38 27.06 7.37 33.09
N SER A 39 26.59 6.17 33.42
CA SER A 39 26.96 5.48 34.67
C SER A 39 28.45 5.19 34.71
N TRP A 40 29.03 4.70 33.62
CA TRP A 40 30.48 4.46 33.50
C TRP A 40 31.27 5.75 33.65
N PHE A 41 30.85 6.83 32.98
CA PHE A 41 31.49 8.14 33.09
C PHE A 41 31.45 8.69 34.52
N TYR A 42 30.32 8.56 35.21
CA TYR A 42 30.18 9.00 36.60
C TYR A 42 30.98 8.14 37.59
N LEU A 43 31.14 6.85 37.33
CA LEU A 43 32.02 5.97 38.11
C LEU A 43 33.48 6.43 38.03
N ILE A 44 33.97 6.78 36.83
CA ILE A 44 35.32 7.33 36.64
C ILE A 44 35.49 8.68 37.36
N ALA A 45 34.48 9.54 37.30
CA ALA A 45 34.51 10.82 38.00
C ALA A 45 34.55 10.64 39.53
N TRP A 46 33.82 9.66 40.06
CA TRP A 46 33.77 9.38 41.50
C TRP A 46 35.07 8.78 42.05
N ASP A 47 35.79 8.00 41.24
CA ASP A 47 37.08 7.40 41.60
C ASP A 47 38.22 8.44 41.76
N GLY A 48 37.92 9.73 41.59
CA GLY A 48 38.84 10.83 41.85
C GLY A 48 40.01 10.91 40.85
N SER A 49 40.04 10.03 39.84
CA SER A 49 41.10 9.98 38.83
C SER A 49 41.08 11.20 37.89
N THR A 50 40.03 12.02 37.93
CA THR A 50 39.86 13.21 37.10
C THR A 50 39.34 14.39 37.91
N ALA A 51 40.18 15.40 38.14
CA ALA A 51 39.81 16.64 38.81
C ALA A 51 39.09 17.58 37.83
N TYR A 52 37.83 17.30 37.53
CA TYR A 52 36.99 18.17 36.71
C TYR A 52 35.80 18.70 37.51
N ASN A 53 35.56 20.01 37.40
CA ASN A 53 34.36 20.64 37.94
C ASN A 53 33.17 20.24 37.05
N HIS A 54 32.51 19.14 37.39
CA HIS A 54 31.43 18.59 36.58
C HIS A 54 30.14 19.36 36.80
N ASN A 55 29.58 19.89 35.71
CA ASN A 55 28.27 20.52 35.76
C ASN A 55 27.20 19.43 35.93
N GLN A 56 26.65 19.31 37.14
CA GLN A 56 25.61 18.35 37.52
C GLN A 56 24.35 18.42 36.64
N ARG A 57 24.18 19.48 35.85
CA ARG A 57 23.05 19.66 34.92
C ARG A 57 23.22 18.93 33.59
N ILE A 58 24.44 18.50 33.22
CA ILE A 58 24.70 17.77 31.97
C ILE A 58 23.81 16.52 31.79
N PRO A 59 23.66 15.62 32.78
CA PRO A 59 22.77 14.46 32.62
C PRO A 59 21.30 14.85 32.39
N ILE A 60 20.84 15.95 32.98
CA ILE A 60 19.47 16.46 32.76
C ILE A 60 19.32 16.92 31.31
N TYR A 61 20.28 17.66 30.76
CA TYR A 61 20.25 18.08 29.36
C TYR A 61 20.26 16.90 28.39
N ILE A 62 21.10 15.89 28.66
CA ILE A 62 21.14 14.66 27.85
C ILE A 62 19.78 13.97 27.90
N ALA A 63 19.20 13.77 29.09
CA ALA A 63 17.89 13.13 29.24
C ALA A 63 16.78 13.86 28.46
N VAL A 64 16.74 15.20 28.54
CA VAL A 64 15.75 16.01 27.81
C VAL A 64 15.94 15.92 26.29
N ILE A 65 17.17 16.02 25.80
CA ILE A 65 17.47 15.92 24.37
C ILE A 65 17.13 14.52 23.85
N THR A 66 17.52 13.47 24.57
CA THR A 66 17.18 12.08 24.22
C THR A 66 15.67 11.87 24.18
N ALA A 67 14.92 12.38 25.16
CA ALA A 67 13.46 12.30 25.16
C ALA A 67 12.84 13.01 23.95
N LEU A 68 13.32 14.20 23.59
CA LEU A 68 12.85 14.93 22.40
C LEU A 68 13.14 14.15 21.11
N ILE A 69 14.31 13.52 20.99
CA ILE A 69 14.67 12.68 19.83
C ILE A 69 13.75 11.46 19.75
N ILE A 70 13.48 10.78 20.88
CA ILE A 70 12.58 9.63 20.92
C ILE A 70 11.17 10.04 20.48
N ILE A 71 10.61 11.11 21.06
CA ILE A 71 9.27 11.58 20.71
C ILE A 71 9.20 11.95 19.22
N SER A 72 10.21 12.65 18.72
CA SER A 72 10.28 13.07 17.31
C SER A 72 10.36 11.87 16.37
N THR A 73 11.19 10.88 16.68
CA THR A 73 11.35 9.67 15.87
C THR A 73 10.09 8.79 15.88
N VAL A 74 9.45 8.61 17.05
CA VAL A 74 8.16 7.92 17.17
C VAL A 74 7.10 8.61 16.33
N PHE A 75 6.97 9.93 16.45
CA PHE A 75 5.97 10.71 15.73
C PHE A 75 6.17 10.65 14.20
N LEU A 76 7.41 10.84 13.73
CA LEU A 76 7.75 10.76 12.31
C LEU A 76 7.53 9.34 11.75
N SER A 77 7.90 8.31 12.50
CA SER A 77 7.68 6.92 12.12
C SER A 77 6.19 6.60 11.99
N PHE A 78 5.37 6.99 12.97
CA PHE A 78 3.92 6.79 12.93
C PHE A 78 3.28 7.51 11.73
N ARG A 79 3.69 8.76 11.48
CA ARG A 79 3.21 9.53 10.33
C ARG A 79 3.56 8.84 9.00
N ARG A 80 4.78 8.32 8.87
CA ARG A 80 5.24 7.62 7.65
C ARG A 80 4.50 6.28 7.48
N SER A 81 4.36 5.51 8.55
CA SER A 81 3.63 4.24 8.57
C SER A 81 2.18 4.42 8.10
N ARG A 82 1.50 5.46 8.58
CA ARG A 82 0.14 5.78 8.16
C ARG A 82 0.02 6.07 6.66
N SER A 83 0.97 6.82 6.09
CA SER A 83 0.99 7.10 4.65
C SER A 83 1.11 5.80 3.86
N ILE A 84 1.99 4.90 4.29
CA ILE A 84 2.23 3.62 3.62
C ILE A 84 1.01 2.70 3.72
N ALA A 85 0.49 2.47 4.93
CA ALA A 85 -0.65 1.58 5.16
C ALA A 85 -1.91 2.05 4.43
N GLY A 86 -2.18 3.36 4.40
CA GLY A 86 -3.29 3.94 3.66
C GLY A 86 -3.26 3.62 2.17
N MET A 87 -2.07 3.70 1.58
CA MET A 87 -1.85 3.48 0.16
C MET A 87 -1.88 2.01 -0.21
N MET A 88 -1.27 1.16 0.62
CA MET A 88 -1.32 -0.28 0.46
C MET A 88 -2.75 -0.80 0.48
N LYS A 89 -3.57 -0.35 1.44
CA LYS A 89 -4.99 -0.72 1.50
C LYS A 89 -5.76 -0.27 0.27
N LYS A 90 -5.47 0.91 -0.26
CA LYS A 90 -6.10 1.40 -1.50
C LYS A 90 -5.75 0.49 -2.69
N ILE A 91 -4.49 0.08 -2.81
CA ILE A 91 -4.04 -0.85 -3.86
C ILE A 91 -4.74 -2.20 -3.70
N GLN A 92 -4.76 -2.75 -2.47
CA GLN A 92 -5.41 -4.02 -2.18
C GLN A 92 -6.88 -4.02 -2.61
N VAL A 93 -7.66 -3.01 -2.20
CA VAL A 93 -9.08 -2.91 -2.57
C VAL A 93 -9.25 -2.87 -4.08
N VAL A 94 -8.41 -2.12 -4.80
CA VAL A 94 -8.50 -2.03 -6.26
C VAL A 94 -8.15 -3.36 -6.94
N LEU A 95 -7.19 -4.11 -6.40
CA LEU A 95 -6.85 -5.43 -6.92
C LEU A 95 -7.94 -6.47 -6.61
N GLU A 96 -8.55 -6.41 -5.42
CA GLU A 96 -9.69 -7.26 -5.04
C GLU A 96 -10.90 -6.96 -5.94
N ASP A 97 -11.24 -5.68 -6.14
CA ASP A 97 -12.31 -5.26 -7.04
C ASP A 97 -12.03 -5.70 -8.49
N ALA A 98 -10.79 -5.53 -8.97
CA ALA A 98 -10.39 -5.98 -10.30
C ALA A 98 -10.47 -7.50 -10.47
N ALA A 99 -10.15 -8.29 -9.43
CA ALA A 99 -10.30 -9.74 -9.44
C ALA A 99 -11.77 -10.17 -9.55
N LEU A 100 -12.70 -9.36 -9.03
CA LEU A 100 -14.15 -9.54 -9.19
C LEU A 100 -14.69 -8.99 -10.52
N GLY A 101 -13.82 -8.48 -11.40
CA GLY A 101 -14.21 -7.84 -12.66
C GLY A 101 -14.76 -6.42 -12.52
N ILE A 102 -14.75 -5.86 -11.31
CA ILE A 102 -15.21 -4.51 -11.01
C ILE A 102 -14.02 -3.55 -11.22
N LEU A 103 -13.93 -2.98 -12.42
CA LEU A 103 -12.84 -2.06 -12.75
C LEU A 103 -13.20 -0.61 -12.36
N PRO A 104 -12.30 0.13 -11.69
CA PRO A 104 -12.59 1.50 -11.26
C PRO A 104 -12.71 2.45 -12.46
N GLU A 105 -13.82 3.19 -12.57
CA GLU A 105 -14.07 4.13 -13.68
C GLU A 105 -13.00 5.22 -13.77
N ARG A 106 -12.49 5.67 -12.61
CA ARG A 106 -11.51 6.75 -12.50
C ARG A 106 -10.10 6.20 -12.35
N LYS A 107 -9.14 6.92 -12.94
CA LYS A 107 -7.71 6.63 -12.75
C LYS A 107 -7.34 6.68 -11.27
N LEU A 108 -6.56 5.69 -10.86
CA LEU A 108 -6.01 5.63 -9.52
C LEU A 108 -4.96 6.74 -9.36
N THR A 109 -5.25 7.68 -8.47
CA THR A 109 -4.32 8.75 -8.10
C THR A 109 -3.74 8.51 -6.71
N PHE A 110 -2.44 8.73 -6.60
CA PHE A 110 -1.69 8.71 -5.36
C PHE A 110 -1.33 10.13 -4.94
N ARG A 111 -1.08 10.36 -3.65
CA ARG A 111 -0.72 11.70 -3.16
C ARG A 111 0.64 12.09 -3.72
N LYS A 112 0.80 13.37 -4.06
CA LYS A 112 2.07 13.92 -4.56
C LYS A 112 3.17 13.75 -3.49
N GLY A 113 4.30 13.16 -3.87
CA GLY A 113 5.44 12.93 -2.99
C GLY A 113 5.38 11.65 -2.15
N ASP A 114 4.37 10.79 -2.32
CA ASP A 114 4.38 9.45 -1.71
C ASP A 114 5.33 8.51 -2.47
N HIS A 115 5.94 7.58 -1.74
CA HIS A 115 6.82 6.55 -2.31
C HIS A 115 6.14 5.69 -3.39
N PHE A 116 4.80 5.58 -3.33
CA PHE A 116 4.01 4.77 -4.27
C PHE A 116 3.56 5.54 -5.50
N GLN A 117 3.92 6.83 -5.66
CA GLN A 117 3.48 7.62 -6.81
C GLN A 117 3.87 6.98 -8.15
N GLN A 118 5.02 6.32 -8.23
CA GLN A 118 5.49 5.63 -9.43
C GLN A 118 4.66 4.39 -9.78
N LEU A 119 3.96 3.78 -8.80
CA LEU A 119 3.05 2.65 -9.07
C LEU A 119 1.73 3.10 -9.69
N ALA A 120 1.37 4.39 -9.67
CA ALA A 120 0.08 4.84 -10.18
C ALA A 120 -0.04 4.56 -11.68
N THR A 121 1.01 4.89 -12.44
CA THR A 121 1.04 4.72 -13.89
C THR A 121 0.89 3.25 -14.30
N PRO A 122 1.78 2.32 -13.89
CA PRO A 122 1.67 0.93 -14.33
C PRO A 122 0.38 0.25 -13.86
N LEU A 123 -0.14 0.62 -12.68
CA LEU A 123 -1.41 0.06 -12.20
C LEU A 123 -2.59 0.54 -13.07
N ASN A 124 -2.61 1.83 -13.43
CA ASN A 124 -3.63 2.37 -14.33
C ASN A 124 -3.52 1.75 -15.74
N ASP A 125 -2.31 1.57 -16.26
CA ASP A 125 -2.08 0.94 -17.56
C ASP A 125 -2.59 -0.51 -17.56
N CYS A 126 -2.34 -1.26 -16.47
CA CYS A 126 -2.84 -2.61 -16.28
C CYS A 126 -4.38 -2.65 -16.22
N ILE A 127 -5.00 -1.76 -15.46
CA ILE A 127 -6.47 -1.64 -15.39
C ILE A 127 -7.07 -1.28 -16.75
N GLU A 128 -6.40 -0.43 -17.53
CA GLU A 128 -6.84 -0.06 -18.87
C GLU A 128 -6.73 -1.24 -19.85
N LEU A 129 -5.67 -2.03 -19.78
CA LEU A 129 -5.54 -3.27 -20.54
C LEU A 129 -6.62 -4.28 -20.16
N LEU A 130 -6.88 -4.46 -18.86
CA LEU A 130 -7.95 -5.31 -18.36
C LEU A 130 -9.34 -4.83 -18.79
N ARG A 131 -9.55 -3.54 -19.01
CA ARG A 131 -10.81 -3.01 -19.55
C ARG A 131 -10.98 -3.31 -21.03
N LYS A 132 -9.88 -3.28 -21.79
CA LYS A 132 -9.89 -3.53 -23.25
C LYS A 132 -10.06 -5.01 -23.60
N ARG A 133 -9.57 -5.92 -22.76
CA ARG A 133 -9.59 -7.38 -23.02
C ARG A 133 -10.99 -8.03 -23.07
N PRO A 134 -11.92 -7.79 -22.12
CA PRO A 134 -13.26 -8.34 -22.18
C PRO A 134 -14.09 -7.71 -23.30
N ALA A 135 -13.88 -6.43 -23.63
CA ALA A 135 -14.55 -5.78 -24.75
C ALA A 135 -14.14 -6.42 -26.10
N ALA A 136 -12.85 -6.69 -26.32
CA ALA A 136 -12.39 -7.32 -27.55
C ALA A 136 -12.95 -8.74 -27.76
N SER A 137 -13.16 -9.50 -26.67
CA SER A 137 -13.75 -10.84 -26.75
C SER A 137 -15.27 -10.78 -26.93
N ALA A 138 -15.96 -9.87 -26.23
CA ALA A 138 -17.40 -9.67 -26.37
C ALA A 138 -17.78 -9.13 -27.76
N ASP A 139 -17.05 -8.15 -28.30
CA ASP A 139 -17.30 -7.60 -29.64
C ASP A 139 -17.02 -8.64 -30.74
N ALA A 140 -16.01 -9.49 -30.55
CA ALA A 140 -15.76 -10.62 -31.45
C ALA A 140 -16.90 -11.65 -31.41
N ILE A 141 -17.40 -11.99 -30.22
CA ILE A 141 -18.55 -12.90 -30.06
C ILE A 141 -19.82 -12.28 -30.66
N ILE A 142 -20.06 -10.98 -30.46
CA ILE A 142 -21.22 -10.27 -31.03
C ILE A 142 -21.16 -10.26 -32.56
N ASN A 143 -19.98 -10.00 -33.15
CA ASN A 143 -19.79 -10.07 -34.60
C ASN A 143 -20.02 -11.49 -35.13
N ASP A 144 -19.48 -12.52 -34.46
CA ASP A 144 -19.68 -13.92 -34.85
C ASP A 144 -21.18 -14.32 -34.76
N LEU A 145 -21.90 -13.83 -33.74
CA LEU A 145 -23.36 -14.03 -33.62
C LEU A 145 -24.16 -13.29 -34.69
N GLN A 146 -23.73 -12.10 -35.12
CA GLN A 146 -24.37 -11.37 -36.22
C GLN A 146 -24.16 -12.07 -37.57
N ILE A 147 -22.97 -12.63 -37.80
CA ILE A 147 -22.68 -13.46 -38.98
C ILE A 147 -23.58 -14.70 -38.98
N LEU A 148 -23.68 -15.40 -37.84
CA LEU A 148 -24.56 -16.56 -37.69
C LEU A 148 -26.03 -16.21 -37.99
N LYS A 149 -26.51 -15.06 -37.49
CA LYS A 149 -27.88 -14.57 -37.76
C LYS A 149 -28.11 -14.33 -39.26
N LYS A 150 -27.12 -13.79 -39.96
CA LYS A 150 -27.20 -13.52 -41.40
C LYS A 150 -27.23 -14.82 -42.22
N ASP A 151 -26.42 -15.80 -41.82
CA ASP A 151 -26.32 -17.09 -42.51
C ASP A 151 -27.57 -17.96 -42.29
N ILE A 152 -28.23 -17.89 -41.13
CA ILE A 152 -29.50 -18.60 -40.89
C ILE A 152 -30.63 -18.10 -41.80
N GLY A 153 -30.58 -16.84 -42.25
CA GLY A 153 -31.59 -16.26 -43.15
C GLY A 153 -31.34 -16.46 -44.65
N ALA A 154 -30.20 -17.03 -45.03
CA ALA A 154 -29.84 -17.22 -46.44
C ALA A 154 -30.40 -18.54 -46.98
N PRO A 155 -31.01 -18.57 -48.18
CA PRO A 155 -31.45 -19.82 -48.81
C PRO A 155 -30.23 -20.65 -49.23
N GLY A 156 -30.10 -21.86 -48.69
CA GLY A 156 -29.02 -22.82 -49.04
C GLY A 156 -27.93 -23.03 -47.98
N THR A 157 -28.12 -22.54 -46.75
CA THR A 157 -27.11 -22.66 -45.69
C THR A 157 -26.93 -24.10 -45.22
N ASP A 158 -25.70 -24.62 -45.35
CA ASP A 158 -25.34 -25.97 -44.93
C ASP A 158 -25.31 -26.07 -43.39
N SER A 159 -26.04 -27.06 -42.85
CA SER A 159 -26.09 -27.34 -41.41
C SER A 159 -24.71 -27.59 -40.80
N LYS A 160 -23.73 -28.07 -41.58
CA LYS A 160 -22.36 -28.28 -41.10
C LYS A 160 -21.61 -26.96 -40.89
N SER A 161 -21.85 -25.94 -41.71
CA SER A 161 -21.18 -24.64 -41.53
C SER A 161 -21.69 -23.95 -40.26
N LEU A 162 -23.00 -24.01 -40.00
CA LEU A 162 -23.61 -23.48 -38.79
C LEU A 162 -23.09 -24.16 -37.52
N GLN A 163 -22.98 -25.50 -37.51
CA GLN A 163 -22.42 -26.22 -36.37
C GLN A 163 -20.95 -25.86 -36.11
N THR A 164 -20.17 -25.64 -37.17
CA THR A 164 -18.76 -25.21 -37.04
C THR A 164 -18.67 -23.81 -36.44
N THR A 165 -19.49 -22.86 -36.91
CA THR A 165 -19.52 -21.49 -36.38
C THR A 165 -19.98 -21.46 -34.92
N ILE A 166 -21.02 -22.23 -34.57
CA ILE A 166 -21.48 -22.36 -33.17
C ILE A 166 -20.41 -22.98 -32.28
N SER A 167 -19.71 -24.02 -32.74
CA SER A 167 -18.63 -24.66 -31.96
C SER A 167 -17.47 -23.71 -31.70
N ASN A 168 -17.08 -22.92 -32.70
CA ASN A 168 -16.05 -21.89 -32.56
C ASN A 168 -16.46 -20.79 -31.57
N ILE A 169 -17.73 -20.38 -31.57
CA ILE A 169 -18.26 -19.40 -30.61
C ILE A 169 -18.24 -19.97 -29.18
N ILE A 170 -18.66 -21.23 -29.00
CA ILE A 170 -18.63 -21.91 -27.69
C ILE A 170 -17.19 -22.05 -27.17
N GLN A 171 -16.25 -22.41 -28.04
CA GLN A 171 -14.83 -22.53 -27.68
C GLN A 171 -14.20 -21.18 -27.27
N LYS A 172 -14.66 -20.06 -27.86
CA LYS A 172 -14.21 -18.72 -27.47
C LYS A 172 -14.83 -18.20 -26.16
N MET A 173 -15.91 -18.82 -25.68
CA MET A 173 -16.54 -18.48 -24.39
C MET A 173 -15.97 -19.24 -23.19
N GLN A 174 -15.18 -20.29 -23.43
CA GLN A 174 -14.46 -21.05 -22.40
C GLN A 174 -13.08 -20.46 -22.13
#